data_AF-A0A7X3R263-F1
#
_entry.id   AF-A0A7X3R263-F1
#
_cell.length_a   1.000
_cell.length_b   1.000
_cell.length_c   1.000
_cell.angle_alpha   90.00
_cell.angle_beta   90.00
_cell.angle_gamma   90.00
#
_symmetry.space_group_name_H-M   'P 1'
#
loop_
_entity.id
_entity.type
_entity.pdbx_description
1 polymer ?
#
loop_
_entity_poly.entity_id
_entity_poly.type
_entity_poly.pdbx_seq_one_letter_code
_entity_poly.pdbx_strand_id
1 'polypeptide(L)'
;MPDPVDRNAERVIANVPAAAVPADIPFGPNPREQNIDRMVYREVRTSLLSESDLTFHLKNKGITIIAQQVKATQGKPVQVLLGPADGIVDGGHTYRVILDGQDEGIPEKQHVKFEILVGVDEDLITPIAGGLNTGIQVQPMSLANLGGKFEWIKDLLAQTPYHHRIAYRENEKKDVDIRDVIVYMTLFNIDRYPNDKTEYPTVAYHRRAATLNDFLDDEKGKSYRKLAGILPDILTLADVVRRDAPGKHNEEGGRAGKLAFVEQRKKGEFPFPFTDKKGKSRLAAGAHIPMLGAFRWMVEEGPDGQFQWKGSFADVLALWDRVAAEMMLGTKESSDELGRRPDAIGKSRNHWQAMHTIVLREQLLQMANRT
;
A
#
# COMPACT_ATOMS: atom_id res chain seq x y z
N MET A 1 -37.35 -12.42 -4.49
CA MET A 1 -36.73 -13.25 -5.57
C MET A 1 -36.56 -14.65 -5.03
N PRO A 2 -37.23 -15.67 -5.60
CA PRO A 2 -37.07 -17.04 -5.12
C PRO A 2 -35.61 -17.49 -5.30
N ASP A 3 -35.11 -18.30 -4.38
CA ASP A 3 -33.78 -18.90 -4.50
C ASP A 3 -33.77 -19.94 -5.64
N PRO A 4 -32.70 -20.01 -6.45
CA PRO A 4 -32.62 -20.91 -7.59
C PRO A 4 -32.50 -22.40 -7.22
N VAL A 5 -32.18 -22.74 -5.97
CA VAL A 5 -31.98 -24.10 -5.48
C VAL A 5 -33.01 -24.46 -4.42
N ASP A 6 -33.18 -23.61 -3.41
CA ASP A 6 -34.13 -23.82 -2.33
C ASP A 6 -35.46 -23.13 -2.61
N ARG A 7 -36.51 -23.92 -2.86
CA ARG A 7 -37.84 -23.38 -3.21
C ARG A 7 -38.54 -22.69 -2.05
N ASN A 8 -38.09 -22.91 -0.82
CA ASN A 8 -38.65 -22.28 0.37
C ASN A 8 -37.94 -20.96 0.70
N ALA A 9 -36.73 -20.76 0.17
CA ALA A 9 -35.95 -19.56 0.41
C ALA A 9 -36.30 -18.44 -0.58
N GLU A 10 -36.38 -17.22 -0.06
CA GLU A 10 -36.53 -16.01 -0.86
C GLU A 10 -35.52 -14.95 -0.43
N ARG A 11 -35.03 -14.19 -1.42
CA ARG A 11 -34.18 -13.02 -1.26
C ARG A 11 -34.92 -11.74 -1.66
N VAL A 12 -34.95 -10.76 -0.76
CA VAL A 12 -35.47 -9.42 -1.03
C VAL A 12 -34.34 -8.40 -0.91
N ILE A 13 -34.23 -7.51 -1.89
CA ILE A 13 -33.26 -6.40 -1.88
C ILE A 13 -34.04 -5.09 -1.83
N ALA A 14 -33.71 -4.22 -0.88
CA ALA A 14 -34.34 -2.92 -0.72
C ALA A 14 -33.31 -1.85 -0.38
N ASN A 15 -33.43 -0.67 -0.99
CA ASN A 15 -32.72 0.53 -0.52
C ASN A 15 -33.64 1.26 0.45
N VAL A 16 -33.20 1.40 1.70
CA VAL A 16 -33.96 2.07 2.76
C VAL A 16 -33.23 3.35 3.18
N PRO A 17 -33.97 4.42 3.55
CA PRO A 17 -33.37 5.63 4.08
C PRO A 17 -32.48 5.29 5.28
N ALA A 18 -31.21 5.68 5.24
CA ALA A 18 -30.25 5.29 6.29
C ALA A 18 -30.63 5.90 7.66
N ALA A 19 -31.22 7.09 7.67
CA ALA A 19 -31.77 7.73 8.87
C ALA A 19 -32.96 6.96 9.50
N ALA A 20 -33.62 6.07 8.75
CA ALA A 20 -34.79 5.32 9.21
C ALA A 20 -34.47 3.88 9.63
N VAL A 21 -33.19 3.51 9.65
CA VAL A 21 -32.75 2.17 10.10
C VAL A 21 -32.97 2.06 11.62
N PRO A 22 -33.70 1.06 12.12
CA PRO A 22 -33.97 0.94 13.55
C PRO A 22 -32.76 0.39 14.30
N ALA A 23 -32.66 0.69 15.61
CA ALA A 23 -31.52 0.32 16.45
C ALA A 23 -31.63 -1.09 17.07
N ASP A 24 -32.76 -1.77 16.92
CA ASP A 24 -33.11 -3.02 17.60
C ASP A 24 -32.95 -4.28 16.74
N ILE A 25 -32.25 -4.21 15.61
CA ILE A 25 -31.96 -5.39 14.80
C ILE A 25 -30.86 -6.23 15.49
N PRO A 26 -31.15 -7.47 15.91
CA PRO A 26 -30.15 -8.35 16.53
C PRO A 26 -29.07 -8.76 15.53
N PHE A 27 -27.89 -9.06 16.05
CA PHE A 27 -26.87 -9.78 15.29
C PHE A 27 -27.22 -11.27 15.27
N GLY A 28 -27.12 -11.92 14.10
CA GLY A 28 -27.36 -13.36 13.97
C GLY A 28 -26.30 -14.19 14.71
N PRO A 29 -26.45 -15.53 14.76
CA PRO A 29 -25.72 -16.46 15.65
C PRO A 29 -24.21 -16.59 15.41
N ASN A 30 -23.63 -15.90 14.42
CA ASN A 30 -22.19 -15.85 14.19
C ASN A 30 -21.64 -14.41 14.12
N PRO A 31 -21.84 -13.55 15.14
CA PRO A 31 -21.12 -12.30 15.21
C PRO A 31 -19.74 -12.63 15.76
N ARG A 32 -18.75 -12.92 14.89
CA ARG A 32 -17.35 -12.81 15.32
C ARG A 32 -17.18 -11.42 15.94
N GLU A 33 -16.41 -11.32 17.03
CA GLU A 33 -16.00 -10.03 17.58
C GLU A 33 -15.53 -9.14 16.43
N GLN A 34 -16.34 -8.14 16.13
CA GLN A 34 -16.10 -7.19 15.06
C GLN A 34 -14.91 -6.35 15.48
N ASN A 35 -13.70 -6.75 15.07
CA ASN A 35 -12.54 -5.88 15.15
C ASN A 35 -12.80 -4.69 14.23
N ILE A 36 -13.19 -3.57 14.84
CA ILE A 36 -13.45 -2.32 14.13
C ILE A 36 -12.11 -1.85 13.55
N ASP A 37 -11.93 -2.06 12.24
CA ASP A 37 -10.89 -1.35 11.52
C ASP A 37 -11.27 0.13 11.48
N ARG A 38 -10.58 0.93 12.29
CA ARG A 38 -10.84 2.37 12.45
C ARG A 38 -10.75 3.14 11.13
N MET A 39 -9.99 2.65 10.14
CA MET A 39 -9.85 3.31 8.84
C MET A 39 -11.10 3.06 7.99
N VAL A 40 -11.53 1.81 7.87
CA VAL A 40 -12.77 1.45 7.14
C VAL A 40 -13.98 2.12 7.78
N TYR A 41 -14.05 2.14 9.11
CA TYR A 41 -15.10 2.84 9.84
C TYR A 41 -15.17 4.33 9.47
N ARG A 42 -14.02 5.02 9.41
CA ARG A 42 -13.96 6.45 9.02
C ARG A 42 -14.38 6.68 7.58
N GLU A 43 -13.95 5.84 6.64
CA GLU A 43 -14.32 5.97 5.23
C GLU A 43 -15.81 5.76 5.00
N VAL A 44 -16.39 4.70 5.59
CA VAL A 44 -17.83 4.41 5.51
C VAL A 44 -18.63 5.55 6.13
N ARG A 45 -18.21 6.05 7.30
CA ARG A 45 -18.87 7.18 7.96
C ARG A 45 -18.79 8.47 7.15
N THR A 46 -17.65 8.76 6.55
CA THR A 46 -17.48 9.93 5.65
C THR A 46 -18.41 9.85 4.45
N SER A 47 -18.54 8.65 3.86
CA SER A 47 -19.47 8.39 2.74
C SER A 47 -20.93 8.54 3.18
N LEU A 48 -21.29 8.03 4.36
CA LEU A 48 -22.65 8.11 4.91
C LEU A 48 -23.10 9.56 5.13
N LEU A 49 -22.25 10.38 5.76
CA LEU A 49 -22.58 11.76 6.16
C LEU A 49 -22.35 12.80 5.04
N SER A 50 -22.05 12.37 3.82
CA SER A 50 -21.77 13.30 2.71
C SER A 50 -23.05 13.98 2.21
N GLU A 51 -23.11 15.31 2.36
CA GLU A 51 -24.19 16.15 1.80
C GLU A 51 -24.14 16.27 0.28
N SER A 52 -22.94 16.19 -0.30
CA SER A 52 -22.72 16.33 -1.75
C SER A 52 -22.79 15.01 -2.52
N ASP A 53 -22.70 13.88 -1.82
CA ASP A 53 -22.64 12.55 -2.44
C ASP A 53 -23.62 11.57 -1.78
N LEU A 54 -24.77 11.42 -2.42
CA LEU A 54 -25.89 10.60 -1.95
C LEU A 54 -25.86 9.16 -2.49
N THR A 55 -24.67 8.65 -2.83
CA THR A 55 -24.48 7.33 -3.44
C THR A 55 -24.02 6.25 -2.44
N PHE A 56 -24.24 6.44 -1.14
CA PHE A 56 -23.80 5.50 -0.10
C PHE A 56 -24.24 4.04 -0.38
N HIS A 57 -25.51 3.84 -0.75
CA HIS A 57 -26.06 2.54 -1.14
C HIS A 57 -25.36 1.85 -2.33
N LEU A 58 -24.67 2.61 -3.19
CA LEU A 58 -23.90 2.06 -4.32
C LEU A 58 -22.46 1.71 -3.92
N LYS A 59 -21.88 2.47 -2.97
CA LYS A 59 -20.49 2.33 -2.54
C LYS A 59 -20.32 1.34 -1.40
N ASN A 60 -21.35 1.15 -0.57
CA ASN A 60 -21.36 0.22 0.54
C ASN A 60 -21.94 -1.15 0.13
N LYS A 61 -21.41 -2.25 0.69
CA LYS A 61 -21.94 -3.60 0.44
C LYS A 61 -23.40 -3.75 0.90
N GLY A 62 -23.84 -2.99 1.90
CA GLY A 62 -25.16 -3.05 2.51
C GLY A 62 -25.16 -3.81 3.83
N ILE A 63 -26.36 -4.18 4.27
CA ILE A 63 -26.63 -5.00 5.45
C ILE A 63 -27.39 -6.24 4.98
N THR A 64 -26.89 -7.44 5.33
CA THR A 64 -27.56 -8.69 5.01
C THR A 64 -28.16 -9.29 6.28
N ILE A 65 -29.45 -9.62 6.24
CA ILE A 65 -30.23 -10.14 7.37
C ILE A 65 -30.86 -11.47 6.97
N ILE A 66 -30.85 -12.43 7.88
CA ILE A 66 -31.72 -13.61 7.82
C ILE A 66 -32.94 -13.35 8.69
N ALA A 67 -34.14 -13.64 8.17
CA ALA A 67 -35.42 -13.36 8.80
C ALA A 67 -36.44 -14.48 8.55
N GLN A 68 -37.44 -14.60 9.43
CA GLN A 68 -38.58 -15.51 9.24
C GLN A 68 -39.50 -15.03 8.11
N GLN A 69 -39.73 -13.72 8.03
CA GLN A 69 -40.68 -13.17 7.06
C GLN A 69 -40.30 -11.75 6.64
N VAL A 70 -40.59 -11.42 5.39
CA VAL A 70 -40.41 -10.07 4.85
C VAL A 70 -41.64 -9.65 4.04
N LYS A 71 -42.09 -8.41 4.25
CA LYS A 71 -43.06 -7.73 3.40
C LYS A 71 -42.44 -6.44 2.89
N ALA A 72 -42.10 -6.43 1.61
CA ALA A 72 -41.62 -5.25 0.91
C ALA A 72 -42.66 -4.82 -0.13
N THR A 73 -43.14 -3.59 -0.03
CA THR A 73 -44.01 -2.97 -1.03
C THR A 73 -43.41 -1.62 -1.39
N GLN A 74 -43.33 -1.32 -2.68
CA GLN A 74 -42.75 -0.06 -3.14
C GLN A 74 -43.43 1.15 -2.49
N GLY A 75 -42.64 2.08 -1.96
CA GLY A 75 -43.14 3.29 -1.29
C GLY A 75 -43.72 3.05 0.11
N LYS A 76 -43.65 1.83 0.65
CA LYS A 76 -44.03 1.50 2.03
C LYS A 76 -42.82 1.06 2.85
N PRO A 77 -42.87 1.17 4.19
CA PRO A 77 -41.84 0.60 5.06
C PRO A 77 -41.68 -0.90 4.79
N VAL A 78 -40.42 -1.35 4.74
CA VAL A 78 -40.10 -2.78 4.69
C VAL A 78 -40.36 -3.36 6.07
N GLN A 79 -41.23 -4.35 6.16
CA GLN A 79 -41.53 -5.04 7.42
C GLN A 79 -40.78 -6.37 7.44
N VAL A 80 -40.03 -6.61 8.51
CA VAL A 80 -39.24 -7.83 8.70
C VAL A 80 -39.63 -8.45 10.03
N LEU A 81 -39.94 -9.74 10.03
CA LEU A 81 -40.18 -10.53 11.22
C LEU A 81 -38.95 -11.40 11.50
N LEU A 82 -38.39 -11.27 12.70
CA LEU A 82 -37.20 -11.99 13.14
C LEU A 82 -37.56 -13.04 14.19
N GLY A 83 -37.03 -14.23 14.04
CA GLY A 83 -37.01 -15.29 15.02
C GLY A 83 -35.81 -15.22 15.98
N PRO A 84 -35.69 -16.17 16.92
CA PRO A 84 -34.63 -16.17 17.93
C PRO A 84 -33.20 -16.31 17.38
N ALA A 85 -33.03 -16.97 16.22
CA ALA A 85 -31.75 -17.20 15.55
C ALA A 85 -31.52 -16.27 14.34
N ASP A 86 -32.41 -15.31 14.13
CA ASP A 86 -32.39 -14.39 13.00
C ASP A 86 -31.59 -13.12 13.33
N GLY A 87 -31.21 -12.37 12.30
CA GLY A 87 -30.53 -11.10 12.47
C GLY A 87 -29.48 -10.83 11.40
N ILE A 88 -28.63 -9.84 11.68
CA ILE A 88 -27.57 -9.40 10.78
C ILE A 88 -26.50 -10.49 10.67
N VAL A 89 -26.25 -10.95 9.45
CA VAL A 89 -25.21 -11.96 9.11
C VAL A 89 -24.02 -11.38 8.35
N ASP A 90 -24.19 -10.21 7.73
CA ASP A 90 -23.12 -9.39 7.13
C ASP A 90 -23.50 -7.89 7.18
N GLY A 91 -22.52 -7.00 7.17
CA GLY A 91 -22.74 -5.54 7.21
C GLY A 91 -22.95 -4.97 8.62
N GLY A 92 -22.60 -5.70 9.68
CA GLY A 92 -22.73 -5.23 11.06
C GLY A 92 -21.96 -3.94 11.38
N HIS A 93 -20.80 -3.73 10.75
CA HIS A 93 -20.08 -2.45 10.83
C HIS A 93 -20.87 -1.31 10.19
N THR A 94 -21.45 -1.53 9.00
CA THR A 94 -22.30 -0.54 8.32
C THR A 94 -23.50 -0.18 9.19
N TYR A 95 -24.15 -1.18 9.79
CA TYR A 95 -25.25 -0.96 10.72
C TYR A 95 -24.85 -0.06 11.89
N ARG A 96 -23.73 -0.36 12.56
CA ARG A 96 -23.24 0.48 13.68
C ARG A 96 -22.89 1.90 13.25
N VAL A 97 -22.19 2.08 12.12
CA VAL A 97 -21.89 3.41 11.56
C VAL A 97 -23.16 4.21 11.28
N ILE A 98 -24.23 3.55 10.82
CA ILE A 98 -25.52 4.19 10.60
C ILE A 98 -26.13 4.65 11.92
N LEU A 99 -26.18 3.80 12.94
CA LEU A 99 -26.71 4.17 14.26
C LEU A 99 -25.92 5.35 14.86
N ASP A 100 -24.59 5.28 14.82
CA ASP A 100 -23.73 6.36 15.31
C ASP A 100 -23.94 7.66 14.50
N GLY A 101 -24.16 7.55 13.19
CA GLY A 101 -24.38 8.69 12.30
C GLY A 101 -25.76 9.33 12.43
N GLN A 102 -26.78 8.62 12.94
CA GLN A 102 -28.12 9.17 13.15
C GLN A 102 -28.10 10.34 14.13
N ASP A 103 -27.27 10.26 15.18
CA ASP A 103 -27.09 11.34 16.16
C ASP A 103 -26.41 12.59 15.54
N GLU A 104 -25.72 12.42 14.41
CA GLU A 104 -24.96 13.48 13.74
C GLU A 104 -25.71 14.15 12.59
N GLY A 105 -26.81 13.55 12.14
CA GLY A 105 -27.61 14.01 11.00
C GLY A 105 -27.17 13.36 9.69
N ILE A 106 -27.81 12.24 9.35
CA ILE A 106 -27.66 11.60 8.03
C ILE A 106 -28.55 12.36 7.01
N PRO A 107 -28.04 12.73 5.82
CA PRO A 107 -28.85 13.39 4.79
C PRO A 107 -30.10 12.57 4.42
N GLU A 108 -31.27 13.21 4.29
CA GLU A 108 -32.57 12.53 4.09
C GLU A 108 -32.61 11.59 2.88
N LYS A 109 -31.88 11.97 1.82
CA LYS A 109 -31.83 11.21 0.56
C LYS A 109 -30.76 10.11 0.58
N GLN A 110 -29.99 9.98 1.66
CA GLN A 110 -29.00 8.94 1.79
C GLN A 110 -29.69 7.61 2.12
N HIS A 111 -29.39 6.59 1.31
CA HIS A 111 -29.96 5.25 1.47
C HIS A 111 -28.87 4.23 1.76
N VAL A 112 -29.26 3.12 2.39
CA VAL A 112 -28.44 1.91 2.54
C VAL A 112 -29.18 0.73 1.93
N LYS A 113 -28.44 -0.18 1.29
CA LYS A 113 -28.98 -1.41 0.73
C LYS A 113 -29.13 -2.47 1.84
N PHE A 114 -30.32 -3.05 1.94
CA PHE A 114 -30.59 -4.25 2.71
C PHE A 114 -30.81 -5.44 1.78
N GLU A 115 -30.24 -6.58 2.14
CA GLU A 115 -30.50 -7.89 1.56
C GLU A 115 -31.11 -8.78 2.64
N ILE A 116 -32.34 -9.21 2.43
CA ILE A 116 -33.13 -9.97 3.42
C ILE A 116 -33.36 -11.36 2.85
N LEU A 117 -32.85 -12.36 3.56
CA LEU A 117 -33.01 -13.77 3.24
C LEU A 117 -34.09 -14.35 4.16
N VAL A 118 -35.11 -14.97 3.59
CA VAL A 118 -36.17 -15.66 4.33
C VAL A 118 -36.26 -17.11 3.90
N GLY A 119 -36.77 -17.98 4.79
CA GLY A 119 -36.95 -19.41 4.49
C GLY A 119 -35.64 -20.20 4.38
N VAL A 120 -34.58 -19.73 5.06
CA VAL A 120 -33.27 -20.40 5.12
C VAL A 120 -33.24 -21.40 6.27
N ASP A 121 -32.80 -22.63 6.02
CA ASP A 121 -32.62 -23.65 7.05
C ASP A 121 -31.56 -23.22 8.11
N GLU A 122 -31.81 -23.53 9.38
CA GLU A 122 -30.97 -23.07 10.51
C GLU A 122 -29.50 -23.51 10.40
N ASP A 123 -29.24 -24.67 9.81
CA ASP A 123 -27.90 -25.23 9.60
C ASP A 123 -27.11 -24.49 8.50
N LEU A 124 -27.79 -23.76 7.61
CA LEU A 124 -27.18 -22.94 6.55
C LEU A 124 -26.83 -21.52 7.01
N ILE A 125 -27.42 -21.02 8.10
CA ILE A 125 -27.20 -19.67 8.62
C ILE A 125 -25.71 -19.39 8.87
N THR A 126 -25.03 -20.31 9.56
CA THR A 126 -23.60 -20.15 9.90
C THR A 126 -22.69 -20.23 8.67
N PRO A 127 -22.85 -21.21 7.76
CA PRO A 127 -22.15 -21.24 6.47
C PRO A 127 -22.35 -19.98 5.62
N ILE A 128 -23.58 -19.46 5.55
CA ILE A 128 -23.90 -18.23 4.79
C ILE A 128 -23.15 -17.04 5.38
N ALA A 129 -23.23 -16.85 6.71
CA ALA A 129 -22.49 -15.79 7.39
C ALA A 129 -20.97 -15.91 7.14
N GLY A 130 -20.42 -17.13 7.18
CA GLY A 130 -19.01 -17.37 6.87
C GLY A 130 -18.64 -16.99 5.43
N GLY A 131 -19.47 -17.37 4.46
CA GLY A 131 -19.28 -17.05 3.04
C GLY A 131 -19.29 -15.55 2.75
N LEU A 132 -20.30 -14.84 3.25
CA LEU A 132 -20.43 -13.39 3.04
C LEU A 132 -19.23 -12.61 3.60
N ASN A 133 -18.73 -13.02 4.77
CA ASN A 133 -17.57 -12.40 5.43
C ASN A 133 -16.22 -12.70 4.75
N THR A 134 -16.14 -13.69 3.85
CA THR A 134 -14.88 -14.08 3.17
C THR A 134 -14.65 -13.37 1.83
N GLY A 135 -15.53 -12.45 1.44
CA GLY A 135 -15.37 -11.68 0.21
C GLY A 135 -13.99 -11.02 0.14
N ILE A 136 -13.16 -11.48 -0.80
CA ILE A 136 -11.78 -11.02 -1.00
C ILE A 136 -11.78 -9.49 -1.10
N GLN A 137 -11.17 -8.83 -0.13
CA GLN A 137 -11.02 -7.38 -0.14
C GLN A 137 -10.04 -7.00 -1.25
N VAL A 138 -10.50 -6.22 -2.22
CA VAL A 138 -9.64 -5.71 -3.30
C VAL A 138 -8.56 -4.83 -2.70
N GLN A 139 -7.29 -5.12 -2.98
CA GLN A 139 -6.17 -4.33 -2.47
C GLN A 139 -6.26 -2.86 -2.93
N PRO A 140 -5.92 -1.87 -2.07
CA PRO A 140 -5.94 -0.44 -2.42
C PRO A 140 -5.20 -0.09 -3.71
N MET A 141 -4.10 -0.79 -4.00
CA MET A 141 -3.36 -0.63 -5.25
C MET A 141 -4.21 -0.99 -6.49
N SER A 142 -4.96 -2.10 -6.45
CA SER A 142 -5.81 -2.52 -7.57
C SER A 142 -6.90 -1.48 -7.85
N LEU A 143 -7.48 -0.88 -6.79
CA LEU A 143 -8.44 0.22 -6.89
C LEU A 143 -7.79 1.49 -7.47
N ALA A 144 -6.60 1.85 -7.00
CA ALA A 144 -5.85 2.99 -7.51
C ALA A 144 -5.51 2.83 -9.00
N ASN A 145 -5.13 1.62 -9.42
CA ASN A 145 -4.90 1.30 -10.82
C ASN A 145 -6.19 1.43 -11.65
N LEU A 146 -7.33 0.93 -11.15
CA LEU A 146 -8.61 1.07 -11.83
C LEU A 146 -9.02 2.55 -11.98
N GLY A 147 -8.73 3.37 -10.97
CA GLY A 147 -8.92 4.82 -10.99
C GLY A 147 -7.88 5.60 -11.78
N GLY A 148 -7.00 4.94 -12.56
CA GLY A 148 -6.02 5.59 -13.43
C GLY A 148 -4.89 6.33 -12.71
N LYS A 149 -4.70 6.10 -11.40
CA LYS A 149 -3.71 6.84 -10.59
C LYS A 149 -2.25 6.53 -10.99
N PHE A 150 -2.02 5.44 -11.71
CA PHE A 150 -0.69 5.03 -12.18
C PHE A 150 -0.46 5.24 -13.69
N GLU A 151 -1.42 5.78 -14.45
CA GLU A 151 -1.28 5.88 -15.92
C GLU A 151 -0.04 6.66 -16.32
N TRP A 152 0.22 7.79 -15.66
CA TRP A 152 1.41 8.59 -15.95
C TRP A 152 2.74 7.83 -15.73
N ILE A 153 2.79 6.91 -14.76
CA ILE A 153 3.97 6.06 -14.54
C ILE A 153 4.07 5.04 -15.68
N LYS A 154 2.95 4.45 -16.10
CA LYS A 154 2.92 3.51 -17.22
C LYS A 154 3.38 4.17 -18.52
N ASP A 155 2.87 5.36 -18.81
CA ASP A 155 3.23 6.14 -20.00
C ASP A 155 4.72 6.49 -20.00
N LEU A 156 5.21 7.00 -18.87
CA LEU A 156 6.63 7.34 -18.68
C LEU A 156 7.54 6.12 -18.87
N LEU A 157 7.15 4.97 -18.33
CA LEU A 157 7.96 3.76 -18.39
C LEU A 157 7.74 2.96 -19.67
N ALA A 158 6.77 3.29 -20.54
CA ALA A 158 6.39 2.48 -21.69
C ALA A 158 7.56 2.12 -22.63
N GLN A 159 8.53 3.03 -22.77
CA GLN A 159 9.72 2.82 -23.62
C GLN A 159 10.88 2.12 -22.91
N THR A 160 10.75 1.81 -21.62
CA THR A 160 11.77 1.06 -20.87
C THR A 160 11.65 -0.44 -21.14
N PRO A 161 12.77 -1.19 -21.16
CA PRO A 161 12.74 -2.62 -21.43
C PRO A 161 12.01 -3.43 -20.34
N TYR A 162 11.82 -2.85 -19.15
CA TYR A 162 11.25 -3.53 -17.99
C TYR A 162 9.79 -3.15 -17.68
N HIS A 163 9.14 -2.30 -18.49
CA HIS A 163 7.78 -1.82 -18.21
C HIS A 163 6.77 -2.97 -18.00
N HIS A 164 6.92 -4.05 -18.76
CA HIS A 164 6.08 -5.25 -18.70
C HIS A 164 6.30 -6.10 -17.43
N ARG A 165 7.36 -5.82 -16.67
CA ARG A 165 7.75 -6.53 -15.45
C ARG A 165 7.15 -5.93 -14.17
N ILE A 166 6.38 -4.84 -14.28
CA ILE A 166 5.73 -4.17 -13.15
C ILE A 166 4.26 -4.58 -13.07
N ALA A 167 3.86 -5.09 -11.91
CA ALA A 167 2.50 -5.45 -11.53
C ALA A 167 1.73 -4.23 -11.01
N TYR A 168 0.56 -4.00 -11.60
CA TYR A 168 -0.33 -2.89 -11.22
C TYR A 168 -1.66 -3.37 -10.60
N ARG A 169 -1.85 -4.69 -10.53
CA ARG A 169 -3.05 -5.33 -9.96
C ARG A 169 -2.64 -6.49 -9.09
N GLU A 170 -3.49 -6.80 -8.12
CA GLU A 170 -3.38 -8.02 -7.33
C GLU A 170 -3.38 -9.26 -8.23
N ASN A 171 -2.53 -10.24 -7.90
CA ASN A 171 -2.33 -11.48 -8.65
C ASN A 171 -1.62 -11.38 -10.02
N GLU A 172 -1.16 -10.19 -10.45
CA GLU A 172 -0.24 -10.11 -11.59
C GLU A 172 1.11 -10.75 -11.23
N LYS A 173 1.41 -11.90 -11.87
CA LYS A 173 2.68 -12.62 -11.67
C LYS A 173 3.81 -11.95 -12.45
N LYS A 174 4.25 -10.80 -11.99
CA LYS A 174 5.39 -10.05 -12.54
C LYS A 174 6.47 -9.86 -11.48
N ASP A 175 7.65 -9.40 -11.90
CA ASP A 175 8.84 -9.37 -11.03
C ASP A 175 8.82 -8.24 -9.99
N VAL A 176 8.12 -7.14 -10.29
CA VAL A 176 8.09 -5.93 -9.47
C VAL A 176 6.65 -5.56 -9.17
N ASP A 177 6.36 -5.19 -7.93
CA ASP A 177 5.09 -4.61 -7.54
C ASP A 177 5.14 -3.07 -7.68
N ILE A 178 4.11 -2.41 -8.20
CA ILE A 178 4.09 -0.94 -8.32
C ILE A 178 4.33 -0.23 -6.98
N ARG A 179 4.02 -0.86 -5.83
CA ARG A 179 4.36 -0.32 -4.51
C ARG A 179 5.87 -0.25 -4.28
N ASP A 180 6.66 -1.14 -4.88
CA ASP A 180 8.13 -1.06 -4.82
C ASP A 180 8.64 0.17 -5.60
N VAL A 181 8.05 0.48 -6.76
CA VAL A 181 8.36 1.71 -7.53
C VAL A 181 8.05 2.95 -6.71
N ILE A 182 6.87 2.99 -6.07
CA ILE A 182 6.45 4.11 -5.20
C ILE A 182 7.36 4.25 -3.97
N VAL A 183 7.82 3.13 -3.41
CA VAL A 183 8.85 3.11 -2.36
C VAL A 183 10.11 3.80 -2.87
N TYR A 184 10.64 3.42 -4.02
CA TYR A 184 11.84 4.05 -4.59
C TYR A 184 11.63 5.54 -4.85
N MET A 185 10.50 5.95 -5.44
CA MET A 185 10.17 7.37 -5.61
C MET A 185 10.19 8.13 -4.28
N THR A 186 9.63 7.54 -3.22
CA THR A 186 9.60 8.17 -1.89
C THR A 186 11.00 8.39 -1.33
N LEU A 187 11.97 7.51 -1.65
CA LEU A 187 13.35 7.66 -1.20
C LEU A 187 14.02 8.91 -1.76
N PHE A 188 13.62 9.36 -2.94
CA PHE A 188 14.22 10.48 -3.68
C PHE A 188 13.36 11.76 -3.65
N ASN A 189 12.21 11.74 -2.99
CA ASN A 189 11.32 12.89 -2.90
C ASN A 189 11.88 13.93 -1.91
N ILE A 190 12.60 14.93 -2.42
CA ILE A 190 13.27 15.96 -1.61
C ILE A 190 12.29 16.99 -1.03
N ASP A 191 11.07 17.14 -1.56
CA ASP A 191 10.03 17.97 -0.91
C ASP A 191 9.59 17.33 0.42
N ARG A 192 9.47 16.00 0.44
CA ARG A 192 9.06 15.23 1.63
C ARG A 192 10.21 14.97 2.59
N TYR A 193 11.42 14.77 2.07
CA TYR A 193 12.62 14.48 2.85
C TYR A 193 13.75 15.42 2.41
N PRO A 194 13.71 16.71 2.79
CA PRO A 194 14.72 17.67 2.39
C PRO A 194 16.13 17.24 2.80
N ASN A 195 17.11 17.48 1.93
CA ASN A 195 18.51 17.08 2.12
C ASN A 195 19.21 17.81 3.28
N ASP A 196 18.70 18.97 3.67
CA ASP A 196 19.18 19.80 4.78
C ASP A 196 18.52 19.48 6.14
N LYS A 197 17.58 18.53 6.16
CA LYS A 197 16.88 18.09 7.37
C LYS A 197 17.36 16.72 7.84
N THR A 198 17.04 16.42 9.10
CA THR A 198 17.39 15.14 9.74
C THR A 198 16.30 14.07 9.60
N GLU A 199 15.34 14.29 8.71
CA GLU A 199 14.24 13.37 8.40
C GLU A 199 14.65 12.43 7.27
N TYR A 200 14.56 11.13 7.53
CA TYR A 200 14.90 10.10 6.55
C TYR A 200 13.65 9.29 6.18
N PRO A 201 13.54 8.77 4.95
CA PRO A 201 12.36 8.04 4.48
C PRO A 201 12.29 6.60 5.03
N THR A 202 12.44 6.45 6.35
CA THR A 202 12.38 5.15 7.06
C THR A 202 11.04 4.44 6.85
N VAL A 203 9.95 5.20 6.65
CA VAL A 203 8.61 4.68 6.36
C VAL A 203 8.57 3.91 5.04
N ALA A 204 9.40 4.26 4.05
CA ALA A 204 9.46 3.57 2.77
C ALA A 204 9.98 2.12 2.92
N TYR A 205 10.78 1.85 3.96
CA TYR A 205 11.22 0.48 4.27
C TYR A 205 10.11 -0.38 4.89
N HIS A 206 9.39 0.12 5.90
CA HIS A 206 8.53 -0.71 6.75
C HIS A 206 7.02 -0.42 6.66
N ARG A 207 6.57 0.58 5.88
CA ARG A 207 5.16 0.98 5.76
C ARG A 207 4.72 1.21 4.31
N ARG A 208 4.88 0.20 3.45
CA ARG A 208 4.49 0.24 2.03
C ARG A 208 3.07 0.77 1.77
N ALA A 209 2.10 0.40 2.62
CA ALA A 209 0.73 0.88 2.52
C ALA A 209 0.62 2.40 2.81
N ALA A 210 1.34 2.90 3.81
CA ALA A 210 1.37 4.33 4.10
C ALA A 210 2.04 5.11 2.95
N THR A 211 3.11 4.56 2.37
CA THR A 211 3.76 5.14 1.20
C THR A 211 2.83 5.22 -0.01
N LEU A 212 2.02 4.18 -0.24
CA LEU A 212 1.00 4.20 -1.28
C LEU A 212 -0.06 5.27 -0.99
N ASN A 213 -0.53 5.38 0.24
CA ASN A 213 -1.52 6.40 0.61
C ASN A 213 -0.97 7.82 0.41
N ASP A 214 0.29 8.06 0.80
CA ASP A 214 0.97 9.34 0.60
C ASP A 214 1.16 9.69 -0.89
N PHE A 215 1.32 8.68 -1.75
CA PHE A 215 1.38 8.86 -3.21
C PHE A 215 0.01 9.19 -3.81
N LEU A 216 -1.06 8.56 -3.29
CA LEU A 216 -2.42 8.71 -3.80
C LEU A 216 -3.14 9.97 -3.30
N ASP A 217 -2.64 10.56 -2.22
CA ASP A 217 -3.12 11.81 -1.64
C ASP A 217 -2.94 12.99 -2.62
N ASP A 218 -3.95 13.85 -2.74
CA ASP A 218 -4.00 14.88 -3.77
C ASP A 218 -3.02 16.03 -3.54
N GLU A 219 -2.62 16.32 -2.29
CA GLU A 219 -1.63 17.35 -1.99
C GLU A 219 -0.22 16.76 -2.04
N LYS A 220 -0.01 15.69 -1.29
CA LYS A 220 1.29 15.03 -1.16
C LYS A 220 1.74 14.37 -2.46
N GLY A 221 0.80 13.82 -3.23
CA GLY A 221 1.04 13.13 -4.49
C GLY A 221 1.63 14.05 -5.58
N LYS A 222 1.40 15.37 -5.50
CA LYS A 222 1.94 16.33 -6.49
C LYS A 222 3.46 16.30 -6.57
N SER A 223 4.13 16.21 -5.42
CA SER A 223 5.61 16.15 -5.35
C SER A 223 6.20 14.90 -6.03
N TYR A 224 5.47 13.79 -6.10
CA TYR A 224 5.94 12.58 -6.78
C TYR A 224 6.07 12.76 -8.29
N ARG A 225 5.27 13.64 -8.90
CA ARG A 225 5.38 13.93 -10.34
C ARG A 225 6.66 14.67 -10.70
N LYS A 226 7.23 15.43 -9.77
CA LYS A 226 8.52 16.11 -9.97
C LYS A 226 9.66 15.13 -10.27
N LEU A 227 9.54 13.86 -9.84
CA LEU A 227 10.52 12.81 -10.11
C LEU A 227 10.45 12.22 -11.53
N ALA A 228 9.48 12.61 -12.36
CA ALA A 228 9.23 11.96 -13.65
C ALA A 228 10.49 11.91 -14.54
N GLY A 229 11.25 13.00 -14.60
CA GLY A 229 12.47 13.08 -15.41
C GLY A 229 13.59 12.11 -15.00
N ILE A 230 13.63 11.70 -13.72
CA ILE A 230 14.70 10.85 -13.17
C ILE A 230 14.19 9.48 -12.70
N LEU A 231 12.91 9.16 -12.85
CA LEU A 231 12.33 7.90 -12.39
C LEU A 231 13.01 6.67 -13.03
N PRO A 232 13.24 6.60 -14.36
CA PRO A 232 13.93 5.45 -14.94
C PRO A 232 15.32 5.21 -14.33
N ASP A 233 16.07 6.28 -14.09
CA ASP A 233 17.40 6.23 -13.47
C ASP A 233 17.35 5.75 -12.03
N ILE A 234 16.37 6.22 -11.24
CA ILE A 234 16.13 5.75 -9.87
C ILE A 234 15.90 4.24 -9.84
N LEU A 235 15.09 3.71 -10.77
CA LEU A 235 14.81 2.28 -10.87
C LEU A 235 16.05 1.47 -11.26
N THR A 236 16.83 1.97 -12.23
CA THR A 236 18.12 1.38 -12.60
C THR A 236 19.11 1.39 -11.44
N LEU A 237 19.22 2.50 -10.70
CA LEU A 237 20.08 2.64 -9.54
C LEU A 237 19.67 1.66 -8.42
N ALA A 238 18.37 1.45 -8.23
CA ALA A 238 17.87 0.48 -7.25
C ALA A 238 18.44 -0.92 -7.49
N ASP A 239 18.46 -1.38 -8.74
CA ASP A 239 19.07 -2.65 -9.12
C ASP A 239 20.59 -2.66 -8.98
N VAL A 240 21.26 -1.59 -9.43
CA VAL A 240 22.73 -1.44 -9.36
C VAL A 240 23.20 -1.56 -7.91
N VAL A 241 22.64 -0.75 -7.00
CA VAL A 241 22.98 -0.79 -5.57
C VAL A 241 22.72 -2.17 -4.98
N ARG A 242 21.56 -2.76 -5.27
CA ARG A 242 21.16 -4.05 -4.70
C ARG A 242 22.04 -5.21 -5.17
N ARG A 243 22.48 -5.17 -6.43
CA ARG A 243 23.28 -6.21 -7.09
C ARG A 243 24.76 -6.11 -6.76
N ASP A 244 25.32 -4.90 -6.86
CA ASP A 244 26.76 -4.71 -6.93
C ASP A 244 27.41 -4.57 -5.55
N ALA A 245 26.66 -4.14 -4.52
CA ALA A 245 27.20 -3.89 -3.18
C ALA A 245 27.95 -5.10 -2.56
N PRO A 246 27.43 -6.35 -2.65
CA PRO A 246 28.18 -7.52 -2.18
C PRO A 246 29.54 -7.69 -2.90
N GLY A 247 29.61 -7.38 -4.19
CA GLY A 247 30.84 -7.43 -4.98
C GLY A 247 31.84 -6.38 -4.52
N LYS A 248 31.39 -5.13 -4.38
CA LYS A 248 32.21 -3.99 -3.90
C LYS A 248 32.83 -4.25 -2.54
N HIS A 249 32.10 -4.89 -1.63
CA HIS A 249 32.66 -5.28 -0.34
C HIS A 249 33.76 -6.36 -0.45
N ASN A 250 33.65 -7.29 -1.41
CA ASN A 250 34.64 -8.35 -1.62
C ASN A 250 35.90 -7.84 -2.34
N GLU A 251 35.76 -6.86 -3.23
CA GLU A 251 36.89 -6.20 -3.92
C GLU A 251 37.87 -5.59 -2.91
N GLU A 252 37.36 -5.05 -1.81
CA GLU A 252 38.16 -4.54 -0.67
C GLU A 252 38.59 -5.63 0.34
N GLY A 253 38.60 -6.90 -0.07
CA GLY A 253 39.02 -8.04 0.77
C GLY A 253 37.96 -8.52 1.77
N GLY A 254 36.75 -7.97 1.73
CA GLY A 254 35.63 -8.40 2.55
C GLY A 254 35.05 -9.78 2.17
N ARG A 255 34.11 -10.26 2.99
CA ARG A 255 33.40 -11.53 2.73
C ARG A 255 31.90 -11.31 2.86
N ALA A 256 31.31 -10.72 1.83
CA ALA A 256 29.91 -10.29 1.81
C ALA A 256 28.94 -11.43 2.13
N GLY A 257 29.27 -12.65 1.70
CA GLY A 257 28.45 -13.83 2.01
C GLY A 257 28.33 -14.19 3.51
N LYS A 258 29.14 -13.59 4.39
CA LYS A 258 29.03 -13.74 5.85
C LYS A 258 28.21 -12.63 6.52
N LEU A 259 27.78 -11.62 5.76
CA LEU A 259 27.00 -10.50 6.28
C LEU A 259 25.52 -10.88 6.36
N ALA A 260 24.88 -10.59 7.49
CA ALA A 260 23.49 -11.00 7.73
C ALA A 260 22.48 -10.35 6.79
N PHE A 261 22.84 -9.20 6.20
CA PHE A 261 22.03 -8.44 5.26
C PHE A 261 22.36 -8.71 3.79
N VAL A 262 23.16 -9.74 3.50
CA VAL A 262 23.42 -10.23 2.14
C VAL A 262 22.71 -11.56 1.94
N GLU A 263 21.74 -11.59 1.03
CA GLU A 263 21.03 -12.80 0.64
C GLU A 263 21.83 -13.55 -0.42
N GLN A 264 21.90 -14.88 -0.32
CA GLN A 264 22.58 -15.75 -1.28
C GLN A 264 21.67 -16.87 -1.76
N ARG A 265 21.76 -17.21 -3.04
CA ARG A 265 21.06 -18.37 -3.63
C ARG A 265 22.04 -19.50 -3.91
N LYS A 266 21.76 -20.68 -3.33
CA LYS A 266 22.46 -21.94 -3.67
C LYS A 266 22.09 -22.46 -5.05
N LYS A 267 20.81 -22.32 -5.45
CA LYS A 267 20.28 -22.69 -6.77
C LYS A 267 19.55 -21.50 -7.39
N GLY A 268 19.65 -21.38 -8.72
CA GLY A 268 19.10 -20.25 -9.46
C GLY A 268 19.85 -18.93 -9.17
N GLU A 269 19.23 -17.82 -9.54
CA GLU A 269 19.74 -16.47 -9.39
C GLU A 269 18.60 -15.53 -8.96
N PHE A 270 18.95 -14.40 -8.36
CA PHE A 270 18.02 -13.31 -8.12
C PHE A 270 17.87 -12.48 -9.41
N PRO A 271 16.63 -12.11 -9.80
CA PRO A 271 16.42 -11.17 -10.89
C PRO A 271 16.67 -9.73 -10.42
N PHE A 272 17.23 -8.92 -11.32
CA PHE A 272 17.37 -7.47 -11.22
C PHE A 272 16.60 -6.87 -12.41
N PRO A 273 15.30 -6.59 -12.22
CA PRO A 273 14.37 -6.39 -13.32
C PRO A 273 14.59 -5.11 -14.12
N PHE A 274 15.08 -4.04 -13.50
CA PHE A 274 15.29 -2.72 -14.11
C PHE A 274 16.59 -2.63 -14.91
N THR A 275 17.51 -3.57 -14.70
CA THR A 275 18.78 -3.70 -15.45
C THR A 275 18.85 -4.93 -16.33
N ASP A 276 17.79 -5.76 -16.30
CA ASP A 276 17.72 -7.09 -16.91
C ASP A 276 18.93 -7.99 -16.61
N LYS A 277 19.44 -7.92 -15.38
CA LYS A 277 20.56 -8.75 -14.92
C LYS A 277 20.09 -9.82 -13.95
N LYS A 278 20.98 -10.78 -13.69
CA LYS A 278 20.81 -11.82 -12.67
C LYS A 278 22.07 -11.90 -11.81
N GLY A 279 21.93 -12.40 -10.59
CA GLY A 279 23.07 -12.58 -9.68
C GLY A 279 22.82 -13.59 -8.58
N LYS A 280 23.90 -14.17 -8.04
CA LYS A 280 23.84 -15.18 -6.97
C LYS A 280 23.63 -14.58 -5.58
N SER A 281 23.92 -13.30 -5.42
CA SER A 281 23.75 -12.56 -4.18
C SER A 281 23.04 -11.24 -4.41
N ARG A 282 22.42 -10.71 -3.36
CA ARG A 282 21.85 -9.37 -3.36
C ARG A 282 21.77 -8.81 -1.93
N LEU A 283 21.61 -7.51 -1.80
CA LEU A 283 21.25 -6.91 -0.52
C LEU A 283 19.81 -7.29 -0.10
N ALA A 284 19.66 -7.59 1.20
CA ALA A 284 18.37 -7.61 1.87
C ALA A 284 17.79 -6.20 1.93
N ALA A 285 16.46 -6.08 1.95
CA ALA A 285 15.77 -4.78 1.89
C ALA A 285 16.21 -3.80 2.99
N GLY A 286 16.52 -4.30 4.20
CA GLY A 286 16.95 -3.46 5.32
C GLY A 286 18.32 -2.79 5.14
N ALA A 287 19.17 -3.31 4.25
CA ALA A 287 20.40 -2.64 3.84
C ALA A 287 20.19 -1.85 2.53
N HIS A 288 19.51 -2.48 1.55
CA HIS A 288 19.29 -1.90 0.23
C HIS A 288 18.56 -0.56 0.29
N ILE A 289 17.46 -0.48 1.03
CA ILE A 289 16.60 0.71 1.03
C ILE A 289 17.29 1.94 1.66
N PRO A 290 17.96 1.84 2.83
CA PRO A 290 18.76 2.94 3.35
C PRO A 290 19.93 3.35 2.45
N MET A 291 20.66 2.38 1.88
CA MET A 291 21.78 2.67 0.98
C MET A 291 21.31 3.39 -0.29
N LEU A 292 20.24 2.91 -0.91
CA LEU A 292 19.66 3.55 -2.08
C LEU A 292 19.15 4.96 -1.75
N GLY A 293 18.44 5.12 -0.63
CA GLY A 293 17.86 6.41 -0.23
C GLY A 293 18.88 7.48 0.17
N ALA A 294 20.14 7.10 0.41
CA ALA A 294 21.22 8.06 0.61
C ALA A 294 21.52 8.90 -0.64
N PHE A 295 21.29 8.35 -1.84
CA PHE A 295 21.50 9.04 -3.12
C PHE A 295 20.48 10.15 -3.39
N ARG A 296 19.46 10.32 -2.53
CA ARG A 296 18.62 11.53 -2.54
C ARG A 296 19.44 12.81 -2.40
N TRP A 297 20.62 12.74 -1.76
CA TRP A 297 21.56 13.85 -1.72
C TRP A 297 21.91 14.40 -3.11
N MET A 298 21.91 13.53 -4.13
CA MET A 298 22.21 13.88 -5.52
C MET A 298 21.00 14.45 -6.27
N VAL A 299 19.86 14.66 -5.63
CA VAL A 299 18.68 15.26 -6.25
C VAL A 299 18.59 16.74 -5.86
N GLU A 300 18.23 17.57 -6.84
CA GLU A 300 17.90 18.98 -6.67
C GLU A 300 16.65 19.34 -7.48
N GLU A 301 16.03 20.46 -7.15
CA GLU A 301 14.94 21.02 -7.94
C GLU A 301 15.53 21.90 -9.06
N GLY A 302 15.19 21.57 -10.30
CA GLY A 302 15.58 22.31 -11.49
C GLY A 302 14.76 23.60 -11.65
N PRO A 303 15.15 24.46 -12.62
CA PRO A 303 14.47 25.74 -12.85
C PRO A 303 12.98 25.63 -13.24
N ASP A 304 12.56 24.48 -13.76
CA ASP A 304 11.18 24.16 -14.15
C ASP A 304 10.34 23.56 -13.01
N GLY A 305 10.91 23.48 -11.79
CA GLY A 305 10.28 22.86 -10.63
C GLY A 305 10.23 21.32 -10.68
N GLN A 306 10.89 20.69 -11.65
CA GLN A 306 11.07 19.24 -11.69
C GLN A 306 12.34 18.84 -10.94
N PHE A 307 12.40 17.60 -10.45
CA PHE A 307 13.60 17.08 -9.82
C PHE A 307 14.57 16.56 -10.87
N GLN A 308 15.84 16.90 -10.70
CA GLN A 308 16.94 16.48 -11.55
C GLN A 308 18.12 15.99 -10.71
N TRP A 309 19.06 15.29 -11.35
CA TRP A 309 20.33 14.94 -10.72
C TRP A 309 21.24 16.16 -10.62
N LYS A 310 22.01 16.26 -9.54
CA LYS A 310 23.17 17.15 -9.41
C LYS A 310 24.27 16.64 -10.35
N GLY A 311 24.24 17.11 -11.60
CA GLY A 311 25.04 16.57 -12.70
C GLY A 311 24.26 15.54 -13.51
N SER A 312 24.95 14.51 -13.99
CA SER A 312 24.35 13.44 -14.81
C SER A 312 24.10 12.17 -14.00
N PHE A 313 23.28 11.26 -14.53
CA PHE A 313 23.13 9.93 -13.93
C PHE A 313 24.45 9.13 -13.94
N ALA A 314 25.34 9.38 -14.90
CA ALA A 314 26.68 8.80 -14.91
C ALA A 314 27.51 9.26 -13.70
N ASP A 315 27.37 10.51 -13.26
CA ASP A 315 28.02 11.01 -12.05
C ASP A 315 27.49 10.30 -10.79
N VAL A 316 26.19 10.00 -10.74
CA VAL A 316 25.55 9.24 -9.66
C VAL A 316 26.09 7.80 -9.59
N LEU A 317 26.24 7.14 -10.75
CA LEU A 317 26.84 5.79 -10.82
C LEU A 317 28.32 5.81 -10.43
N ALA A 318 29.07 6.81 -10.89
CA ALA A 318 30.47 6.98 -10.50
C ALA A 318 30.62 7.25 -9.00
N LEU A 319 29.68 7.99 -8.41
CA LEU A 319 29.63 8.21 -6.96
C LEU A 319 29.36 6.90 -6.23
N TRP A 320 28.38 6.12 -6.68
CA TRP A 320 28.12 4.78 -6.16
C TRP A 320 29.37 3.90 -6.14
N ASP A 321 30.11 3.84 -7.24
CA ASP A 321 31.32 3.03 -7.34
C ASP A 321 32.38 3.37 -6.28
N ARG A 322 32.45 4.63 -5.85
CA ARG A 322 33.40 5.10 -4.82
C ARG A 322 32.91 4.82 -3.40
N VAL A 323 31.62 5.05 -3.13
CA VAL A 323 31.09 4.94 -1.76
C VAL A 323 30.63 3.54 -1.37
N ALA A 324 30.39 2.65 -2.33
CA ALA A 324 29.73 1.36 -2.09
C ALA A 324 30.43 0.50 -1.02
N ALA A 325 31.76 0.42 -1.06
CA ALA A 325 32.52 -0.39 -0.09
C ALA A 325 32.41 0.17 1.33
N GLU A 326 32.49 1.49 1.49
CA GLU A 326 32.32 2.14 2.79
C GLU A 326 30.89 2.03 3.31
N MET A 327 29.89 2.20 2.44
CA MET A 327 28.49 1.99 2.82
C MET A 327 28.25 0.57 3.31
N MET A 328 28.89 -0.44 2.70
CA MET A 328 28.84 -1.83 3.16
C MET A 328 29.48 -2.00 4.55
N LEU A 329 30.58 -1.32 4.84
CA LEU A 329 31.22 -1.32 6.16
C LEU A 329 30.34 -0.64 7.23
N GLY A 330 29.83 0.56 6.95
CA GLY A 330 28.92 1.25 7.89
C GLY A 330 27.61 0.49 8.14
N THR A 331 27.10 -0.20 7.11
CA THR A 331 25.95 -1.11 7.25
C THR A 331 26.31 -2.32 8.11
N LYS A 332 27.52 -2.86 7.97
CA LYS A 332 28.02 -3.98 8.80
C LYS A 332 28.12 -3.57 10.27
N GLU A 333 28.68 -2.41 10.57
CA GLU A 333 28.78 -1.88 11.93
C GLU A 333 27.39 -1.73 12.55
N SER A 334 26.47 -1.05 11.84
CA SER A 334 25.07 -0.93 12.27
C SER A 334 24.39 -2.30 12.47
N SER A 335 24.69 -3.27 11.60
CA SER A 335 24.18 -4.63 11.70
C SER A 335 24.70 -5.33 12.95
N ASP A 336 26.00 -5.23 13.24
CA ASP A 336 26.61 -5.87 14.41
C ASP A 336 26.04 -5.29 15.72
N GLU A 337 25.84 -3.98 15.81
CA GLU A 337 25.19 -3.30 16.95
C GLU A 337 23.74 -3.73 17.16
N LEU A 338 22.99 -3.97 16.07
CA LEU A 338 21.57 -4.29 16.11
C LEU A 338 21.27 -5.80 16.16
N GLY A 339 22.28 -6.59 16.54
CA GLY A 339 22.16 -8.04 16.72
C GLY A 339 22.05 -8.81 15.41
N ARG A 340 22.64 -8.27 14.33
CA ARG A 340 22.72 -8.88 12.99
C ARG A 340 21.37 -9.21 12.37
N ARG A 341 20.37 -8.34 12.61
CA ARG A 341 19.01 -8.47 12.05
C ARG A 341 18.80 -7.46 10.93
N PRO A 342 18.62 -7.91 9.67
CA PRO A 342 18.35 -7.01 8.54
C PRO A 342 17.16 -6.07 8.76
N ASP A 343 16.12 -6.54 9.46
CA ASP A 343 14.96 -5.68 9.74
C ASP A 343 15.26 -4.53 10.69
N ALA A 344 16.14 -4.75 11.67
CA ALA A 344 16.51 -3.73 12.64
C ALA A 344 17.32 -2.60 11.98
N ILE A 345 18.27 -2.93 11.10
CA ILE A 345 19.05 -1.91 10.36
C ILE A 345 18.17 -1.08 9.42
N GLY A 346 17.13 -1.67 8.82
CA GLY A 346 16.20 -0.94 7.95
C GLY A 346 15.33 0.08 8.70
N LYS A 347 15.10 -0.13 10.00
CA LYS A 347 14.34 0.77 10.89
C LYS A 347 15.22 1.75 11.67
N SER A 348 16.54 1.57 11.67
CA SER A 348 17.46 2.38 12.46
C SER A 348 17.73 3.73 11.82
N ARG A 349 17.21 4.82 12.41
CA ARG A 349 17.49 6.19 11.95
C ARG A 349 18.99 6.48 11.84
N ASN A 350 19.80 5.97 12.77
CA ASN A 350 21.25 6.15 12.76
C ASN A 350 21.90 5.52 11.53
N HIS A 351 21.44 4.33 11.12
CA HIS A 351 21.94 3.68 9.92
C HIS A 351 21.61 4.50 8.65
N TRP A 352 20.39 5.02 8.55
CA TRP A 352 20.00 5.92 7.44
C TRP A 352 20.86 7.19 7.40
N GLN A 353 21.09 7.81 8.55
CA GLN A 353 21.97 8.97 8.66
C GLN A 353 23.40 8.65 8.24
N ALA A 354 23.95 7.52 8.68
CA ALA A 354 25.29 7.10 8.30
C ALA A 354 25.41 6.94 6.77
N MET A 355 24.46 6.24 6.13
CA MET A 355 24.45 6.06 4.67
C MET A 355 24.37 7.40 3.94
N HIS A 356 23.49 8.30 4.38
CA HIS A 356 23.36 9.64 3.81
C HIS A 356 24.63 10.48 3.98
N THR A 357 25.28 10.39 5.15
CA THR A 357 26.51 11.13 5.47
C THR A 357 27.67 10.69 4.58
N ILE A 358 27.78 9.40 4.27
CA ILE A 358 28.82 8.89 3.36
C ILE A 358 28.70 9.53 1.97
N VAL A 359 27.49 9.53 1.40
CA VAL A 359 27.22 10.13 0.07
C VAL A 359 27.47 11.65 0.08
N LEU A 360 26.96 12.33 1.11
CA LEU A 360 27.19 13.77 1.32
C LEU A 360 28.68 14.10 1.35
N ARG A 361 29.43 13.42 2.21
CA ARG A 361 30.85 13.69 2.45
C ARG A 361 31.67 13.50 1.18
N GLU A 362 31.46 12.38 0.48
CA GLU A 362 32.17 12.09 -0.76
C GLU A 362 31.88 13.16 -1.83
N GLN A 363 30.62 13.59 -1.96
CA GLN A 363 30.28 14.61 -2.95
C GLN A 363 30.90 15.98 -2.63
N LEU A 364 30.96 16.36 -1.35
CA LEU A 364 31.62 17.61 -0.94
C LEU A 364 33.13 17.58 -1.20
N LEU A 365 33.79 16.44 -0.95
CA LEU A 365 35.21 16.27 -1.27
C LEU A 365 35.47 16.44 -2.77
N GLN A 366 34.57 15.94 -3.64
CA GLN A 366 34.71 16.11 -5.08
C GLN A 366 34.52 17.55 -5.53
N MET A 367 33.59 18.27 -4.93
CA MET A 367 33.41 19.70 -5.22
C MET A 367 34.64 20.51 -4.80
N ALA A 368 35.21 20.19 -3.62
CA ALA A 368 36.44 20.84 -3.15
C ALA A 368 37.64 20.56 -4.04
N ASN A 369 37.81 19.33 -4.54
CA ASN A 369 38.92 18.95 -5.41
C ASN A 369 38.81 19.46 -6.87
N ARG A 370 37.64 20.00 -7.25
CA ARG A 370 37.40 20.63 -8.57
C ARG A 370 37.59 22.15 -8.55
N THR A 371 37.77 22.74 -7.37
CA THR A 371 38.02 24.16 -7.14
C THR A 371 39.52 24.37 -6.95
#